data_AF-A0A6B2K1D8-F1
#
_entry.id   AF-A0A6B2K1D8-F1
#
_cell.length_a   1.000
_cell.length_b   1.000
_cell.length_c   1.000
_cell.angle_alpha   90.00
_cell.angle_beta   90.00
_cell.angle_gamma   90.00
#
_symmetry.space_group_name_H-M   'P 1'
#
loop_
_entity.id
_entity.type
_entity.pdbx_description
1 polymer ?
#
loop_
_entity_poly.entity_id
_entity_poly.type
_entity_poly.pdbx_seq_one_letter_code
_entity_poly.pdbx_strand_id
1 'polypeptide(L)'
;MTRRLLILGLILLAIGLAPVASVALASFIAERAGCELHEGFTNPCLVGGRDIGGTLYTMFVAGWYMLLSLPVALVGLVMLVIGGISALRARRRRT
;
A
#
# COMPACT_ATOMS: atom_id res chain seq x y z
N MET A 1 -23.83 1.80 -12.85
CA MET A 1 -23.30 2.05 -11.49
C MET A 1 -22.18 1.11 -11.08
N THR A 2 -22.31 -0.20 -11.31
CA THR A 2 -21.36 -1.24 -10.86
C THR A 2 -19.90 -1.01 -11.25
N ARG A 3 -19.65 -0.60 -12.50
CA ARG A 3 -18.28 -0.33 -12.99
C ARG A 3 -17.61 0.84 -12.26
N ARG A 4 -18.37 1.85 -11.83
CA ARG A 4 -17.84 2.99 -11.06
C ARG A 4 -17.43 2.57 -9.65
N LEU A 5 -18.24 1.74 -8.99
CA LEU A 5 -17.92 1.18 -7.67
C LEU A 5 -16.63 0.35 -7.70
N LEU A 6 -16.44 -0.44 -8.77
CA LEU A 6 -15.21 -1.22 -8.93
C LEU A 6 -13.98 -0.33 -9.12
N ILE A 7 -14.07 0.69 -9.97
CA ILE A 7 -12.95 1.63 -10.21
C ILE A 7 -12.60 2.39 -8.93
N LEU A 8 -13.61 2.96 -8.26
CA LEU A 8 -13.39 3.69 -7.00
C LEU A 8 -12.83 2.79 -5.91
N GLY A 9 -13.36 1.56 -5.78
CA GLY A 9 -12.85 0.59 -4.83
C GLY A 9 -11.39 0.23 -5.06
N LEU A 10 -10.98 0.06 -6.33
CA LEU A 10 -9.60 -0.26 -6.69
C LEU A 10 -8.65 0.92 -6.41
N ILE A 11 -9.07 2.15 -6.68
CA ILE A 11 -8.29 3.36 -6.37
C ILE A 11 -8.07 3.50 -4.87
N LEU A 12 -9.14 3.37 -4.07
CA LEU A 12 -9.06 3.48 -2.60
C LEU A 12 -8.20 2.36 -2.00
N LEU A 13 -8.30 1.14 -2.53
CA LEU A 13 -7.46 0.02 -2.13
C LEU A 13 -5.98 0.31 -2.43
N ALA A 14 -5.67 0.80 -3.64
CA ALA A 14 -4.31 1.11 -4.05
C ALA A 14 -3.67 2.21 -3.20
N ILE A 15 -4.40 3.30 -2.95
CA ILE A 15 -3.94 4.40 -2.08
C ILE A 15 -3.78 3.90 -0.64
N GLY A 16 -4.76 3.15 -0.14
CA GLY A 16 -4.75 2.65 1.24
C GLY A 16 -3.60 1.68 1.52
N LEU A 17 -3.17 0.90 0.52
CA LEU A 17 -2.05 -0.03 0.63
C LEU A 17 -0.69 0.56 0.24
N ALA A 18 -0.64 1.76 -0.34
CA ALA A 18 0.62 2.38 -0.76
C ALA A 18 1.64 2.57 0.38
N PRO A 19 1.25 3.00 1.60
CA PRO A 19 2.19 3.09 2.73
C PRO A 19 2.77 1.74 3.13
N VAL A 20 1.94 0.68 3.11
CA VAL A 20 2.37 -0.69 3.43
C VAL A 20 3.40 -1.18 2.41
N ALA A 21 3.16 -0.91 1.12
CA ALA A 21 4.10 -1.23 0.05
C ALA A 21 5.42 -0.46 0.19
N SER A 22 5.37 0.82 0.58
CA SER A 22 6.56 1.64 0.83
C SER A 22 7.44 1.05 1.93
N VAL A 23 6.83 0.68 3.07
CA VAL A 23 7.52 0.05 4.19
C VAL A 23 8.15 -1.27 3.77
N ALA A 24 7.38 -2.15 3.12
CA ALA A 24 7.85 -3.46 2.69
C ALA A 24 9.05 -3.35 1.73
N LEU A 25 9.01 -2.39 0.81
CA LEU A 25 10.13 -2.12 -0.11
C LEU A 25 11.35 -1.59 0.64
N ALA A 26 11.19 -0.65 1.58
CA ALA A 26 12.29 -0.13 2.38
C ALA A 26 12.98 -1.23 3.19
N SER A 27 12.19 -2.06 3.91
CA SER A 27 12.70 -3.20 4.67
C SER A 27 13.42 -4.20 3.80
N PHE A 28 12.85 -4.56 2.65
CA PHE A 28 13.46 -5.50 1.71
C PHE A 28 14.82 -4.99 1.18
N ILE A 29 14.92 -3.70 0.84
CA ILE A 29 16.18 -3.11 0.37
C ILE A 29 17.22 -3.08 1.50
N ALA A 30 16.82 -2.69 2.72
CA ALA A 30 17.71 -2.65 3.88
C ALA A 30 18.28 -4.03 4.23
N GLU A 31 17.42 -5.05 4.27
CA GLU A 31 17.82 -6.45 4.52
C GLU A 31 18.82 -6.94 3.47
N ARG A 32 18.61 -6.62 2.20
CA ARG A 32 19.51 -6.99 1.11
C ARG A 32 20.85 -6.23 1.15
N ALA A 33 20.83 -5.00 1.65
CA ALA A 33 22.02 -4.18 1.83
C ALA A 33 22.77 -4.46 3.14
N GLY A 34 22.18 -5.20 4.08
CA GLY A 34 22.74 -5.42 5.42
C GLY A 34 22.69 -4.18 6.31
N CYS A 35 21.72 -3.29 6.06
CA CYS A 35 21.55 -2.04 6.81
C CYS A 35 20.45 -2.17 7.86
N GLU A 36 20.61 -1.51 9.00
CA GLU A 36 19.55 -1.39 10.01
C GLU A 36 18.60 -0.23 9.71
N LEU A 37 17.29 -0.51 9.78
CA LEU A 37 16.21 0.46 9.66
C LEU A 37 15.58 0.70 11.04
N HIS A 38 15.36 1.97 11.38
CA HIS A 38 14.66 2.37 12.59
C HIS A 38 13.55 3.38 12.28
N GLU A 39 12.56 3.45 13.17
CA GLU A 39 11.46 4.41 13.10
C GLU A 39 11.82 5.76 13.75
N GLY A 40 12.80 5.78 14.66
CA GLY A 40 13.11 6.97 15.47
C GLY A 40 14.22 7.85 14.92
N PHE A 41 15.12 7.31 14.09
CA PHE A 41 16.25 8.05 13.53
C PHE A 41 16.77 7.40 12.25
N THR A 42 17.50 8.19 11.46
CA THR A 42 18.14 7.74 10.22
C THR A 42 19.50 7.09 10.51
N ASN A 43 19.72 5.90 9.94
CA ASN A 43 21.03 5.25 9.88
C ASN A 43 21.66 5.39 8.49
N PRO A 44 22.97 5.61 8.38
CA PRO A 44 23.66 5.58 7.10
C PRO A 44 23.59 4.18 6.49
N CYS A 45 23.26 4.10 5.20
CA CYS A 45 23.20 2.85 4.45
C CYS A 45 23.87 3.02 3.09
N LEU A 46 25.11 2.55 2.96
CA LEU A 46 25.87 2.66 1.72
C LEU A 46 25.57 1.49 0.79
N VAL A 47 24.96 1.80 -0.36
CA VAL A 47 24.75 0.85 -1.45
C VAL A 47 25.45 1.39 -2.70
N GLY A 48 26.43 0.64 -3.22
CA GLY A 48 27.20 1.06 -4.40
C GLY A 48 27.95 2.39 -4.21
N GLY A 49 28.37 2.70 -2.99
CA GLY A 49 29.07 3.95 -2.66
C GLY A 49 28.18 5.18 -2.46
N ARG A 50 26.84 5.03 -2.50
CA ARG A 50 25.88 6.10 -2.20
C ARG A 50 25.14 5.80 -0.92
N ASP A 51 25.00 6.80 -0.05
CA ASP A 51 24.16 6.69 1.13
C ASP A 51 22.69 6.87 0.76
N ILE A 52 21.90 5.81 0.94
CA ILE A 52 20.45 5.79 0.71
C ILE A 52 19.66 5.71 2.03
N GLY A 53 20.34 5.77 3.18
CA GLY A 53 19.74 5.60 4.50
C GLY A 53 18.62 6.58 4.79
N GLY A 54 18.80 7.86 4.41
CA GLY A 54 17.76 8.88 4.54
C GLY A 54 16.51 8.59 3.72
N THR A 55 16.67 8.05 2.49
CA THR A 55 15.53 7.67 1.64
C THR A 55 14.80 6.44 2.20
N LEU A 56 15.54 5.44 2.67
CA LEU A 56 14.95 4.25 3.29
C LEU A 56 14.17 4.63 4.56
N TYR A 57 14.74 5.53 5.38
CA TYR A 57 14.08 6.05 6.57
C TYR A 57 12.76 6.75 6.24
N THR A 58 12.73 7.65 5.24
CA THR A 58 11.48 8.35 4.87
C THR A 58 10.43 7.39 4.31
N MET A 59 10.84 6.39 3.53
CA MET A 59 9.94 5.34 3.03
C MET A 59 9.37 4.48 4.16
N PHE A 60 10.17 4.21 5.20
CA PHE A 60 9.76 3.39 6.34
C PHE A 60 8.84 4.17 7.29
N VAL A 61 9.17 5.42 7.60
CA VAL A 61 8.32 6.30 8.43
C VAL A 61 7.01 6.67 7.73
N ALA A 62 6.97 6.64 6.39
CA ALA A 62 5.68 6.72 5.67
C ALA A 62 4.71 5.61 6.07
N GLY A 63 5.19 4.51 6.66
CA GLY A 63 4.39 3.47 7.30
C GLY A 63 3.41 3.99 8.33
N TRP A 64 3.72 5.08 9.05
CA TRP A 64 2.79 5.68 10.01
C TRP A 64 1.47 6.13 9.37
N TYR A 65 1.48 6.49 8.08
CA TYR A 65 0.27 6.81 7.35
C TYR A 65 -0.67 5.59 7.19
N MET A 66 -0.19 4.37 7.38
CA MET A 66 -1.03 3.15 7.35
C MET A 66 -2.16 3.18 8.37
N LEU A 67 -1.96 3.84 9.52
CA LEU A 67 -2.98 3.96 10.56
C LEU A 67 -4.25 4.65 10.03
N LEU A 68 -4.08 5.60 9.11
CA LEU A 68 -5.18 6.32 8.46
C LEU A 68 -5.55 5.71 7.10
N SER A 69 -4.57 5.16 6.37
CA SER A 69 -4.80 4.65 5.00
C SER A 69 -5.42 3.25 5.00
N LEU A 70 -5.22 2.43 6.03
CA LEU A 70 -5.84 1.09 6.12
C LEU A 70 -7.37 1.13 6.22
N PRO A 71 -8.00 2.01 7.03
CA PRO A 71 -9.44 2.22 6.95
C PRO A 71 -9.93 2.59 5.55
N VAL A 72 -9.17 3.39 4.80
CA VAL A 72 -9.49 3.75 3.41
C VAL A 72 -9.40 2.54 2.49
N ALA A 73 -8.37 1.69 2.64
CA ALA A 73 -8.27 0.42 1.92
C ALA A 73 -9.46 -0.48 2.21
N LEU A 74 -9.91 -0.56 3.47
CA LEU A 74 -11.06 -1.37 3.88
C LEU A 74 -12.35 -0.89 3.18
N VAL A 75 -12.58 0.42 3.13
CA VAL A 75 -13.70 1.00 2.38
C VAL A 75 -13.61 0.63 0.89
N GLY A 76 -12.43 0.74 0.30
CA GLY A 76 -12.18 0.31 -1.08
C GLY A 76 -12.52 -1.17 -1.31
N LEU A 77 -12.10 -2.05 -0.40
CA LEU A 77 -12.40 -3.48 -0.44
C LEU A 77 -13.90 -3.75 -0.38
N VAL A 78 -14.63 -3.08 0.52
CA VAL A 78 -16.09 -3.21 0.63
C VAL A 78 -16.77 -2.80 -0.68
N MET A 79 -16.34 -1.70 -1.30
CA MET A 79 -16.87 -1.27 -2.61
C MET A 79 -16.60 -2.30 -3.71
N LEU A 80 -15.41 -2.92 -3.71
CA LEU A 80 -15.08 -4.01 -4.65
C LEU A 80 -15.99 -5.23 -4.45
N VAL A 81 -16.23 -5.63 -3.21
CA VAL A 81 -17.11 -6.77 -2.89
C VAL A 81 -18.54 -6.47 -3.34
N ILE A 82 -19.10 -5.31 -3.00
CA ILE A 82 -20.47 -4.92 -3.40
C ILE A 82 -20.58 -4.80 -4.93
N GLY A 83 -19.60 -4.15 -5.56
CA GLY A 83 -19.52 -4.03 -7.01
C GLY A 83 -19.42 -5.39 -7.71
N GLY A 84 -18.59 -6.29 -7.20
CA GLY A 84 -18.42 -7.65 -7.72
C GLY A 84 -19.70 -8.46 -7.60
N ILE A 85 -20.31 -8.49 -6.41
CA ILE A 85 -21.57 -9.22 -6.17
C ILE A 85 -22.69 -8.69 -7.08
N SER A 86 -22.85 -7.37 -7.20
CA SER A 86 -23.89 -6.78 -8.06
C SER A 86 -23.64 -7.07 -9.55
N ALA A 87 -22.37 -7.11 -9.99
CA ALA A 87 -22.02 -7.51 -11.36
C ALA A 87 -22.36 -8.98 -11.62
N LEU A 88 -22.04 -9.88 -10.68
CA LEU A 88 -22.36 -11.30 -10.76
C LEU A 88 -23.87 -11.55 -10.75
N ARG A 89 -24.63 -10.86 -9.89
CA ARG A 89 -26.10 -10.94 -9.85
C ARG A 89 -26.74 -10.45 -11.15
N ALA A 90 -26.24 -9.36 -11.73
CA ALA A 90 -26.74 -8.85 -13.01
C ALA A 90 -26.46 -9.81 -14.18
N ARG A 91 -25.32 -10.52 -14.15
CA ARG A 91 -25.02 -11.59 -15.11
C ARG A 91 -25.96 -12.79 -14.94
N ARG A 92 -26.19 -13.22 -13.69
CA ARG A 92 -27.05 -14.38 -13.38
C ARG A 92 -28.53 -14.16 -13.69
N ARG A 93 -29.01 -12.91 -13.73
CA ARG A 93 -30.39 -12.57 -14.13
C ARG A 93 -30.63 -12.55 -15.64
N ARG A 94 -29.58 -12.61 -16.47
CA ARG A 94 -29.67 -12.58 -17.94
C ARG A 94 -29.63 -13.97 -18.57
N THR A 95 -29.33 -15.00 -17.80
CA THR A 95 -29.42 -16.44 -18.14
C THR A 95 -30.66 -17.02 -17.49
#